data_AF-A0A3D3QQE2-F1
#
_entry.id   AF-A0A3D3QQE2-F1
#
_cell.length_a   1.000
_cell.length_b   1.000
_cell.length_c   1.000
_cell.angle_alpha   90.00
_cell.angle_beta   90.00
_cell.angle_gamma   90.00
#
_symmetry.space_group_name_H-M   'P 1'
#
loop_
_entity.id
_entity.type
_entity.pdbx_description
1 polymer ?
#
loop_
_entity_poly.entity_id
_entity_poly.type
_entity_poly.pdbx_seq_one_letter_code
_entity_poly.pdbx_strand_id
1 'polypeptide(L)'
;METDVNFFLLNPLPIPRPDANKPFRKRVIKLAGRLACPDDRFVGWAKEVGVECGPLADDEKQDMIHELDAVVAHLYGLTQDHLIHIFETFHVGWDYNAQLEETLKHYQSWKARA
;
A
#
# COMPACT_ATOMS: atom_id res chain seq x y z
N MET A 1 -17.51 -8.53 22.19
CA MET A 1 -18.29 -9.08 21.08
C MET A 1 -17.29 -9.55 20.04
N GLU A 2 -17.26 -10.84 19.75
CA GLU A 2 -16.55 -11.35 18.57
C GLU A 2 -17.51 -11.22 17.39
N THR A 3 -17.15 -10.40 16.41
CA THR A 3 -17.88 -10.30 15.15
C THR A 3 -17.27 -11.33 14.23
N ASP A 4 -17.94 -12.46 14.01
CA ASP A 4 -17.53 -13.45 13.02
C ASP A 4 -17.41 -12.77 11.64
N VAL A 5 -16.19 -12.63 11.16
CA VAL A 5 -15.91 -12.12 9.81
C VAL A 5 -16.13 -13.26 8.82
N ASN A 6 -17.31 -13.30 8.20
CA ASN A 6 -17.65 -14.30 7.20
C ASN A 6 -17.13 -13.89 5.80
N PHE A 7 -16.68 -14.86 4.99
CA PHE A 7 -16.26 -14.65 3.59
C PHE A 7 -17.34 -13.98 2.72
N PHE A 8 -18.62 -14.09 3.08
CA PHE A 8 -19.70 -13.33 2.43
C PHE A 8 -19.49 -11.81 2.50
N LEU A 9 -18.82 -11.29 3.54
CA LEU A 9 -18.48 -9.87 3.68
C LEU A 9 -17.23 -9.49 2.88
N LEU A 10 -16.28 -10.42 2.74
CA LEU A 10 -14.99 -10.18 2.08
C LEU A 10 -15.05 -10.33 0.56
N ASN A 11 -15.78 -11.34 0.08
CA ASN A 11 -15.92 -11.65 -1.35
C ASN A 11 -16.49 -10.51 -2.24
N PRO A 12 -17.45 -9.69 -1.78
CA PRO A 12 -17.96 -8.59 -2.59
C PRO A 12 -17.06 -7.34 -2.56
N LEU A 13 -16.01 -7.31 -1.75
CA LEU A 13 -15.10 -6.17 -1.75
C LEU A 13 -14.40 -6.08 -3.13
N PRO A 14 -14.37 -4.89 -3.75
CA PRO A 14 -13.78 -4.70 -5.07
C PRO A 14 -12.25 -4.66 -4.98
N ILE A 15 -11.62 -5.75 -4.52
CA ILE A 15 -10.16 -5.87 -4.42
C ILE A 15 -9.63 -6.45 -5.74
N PRO A 16 -8.80 -5.70 -6.49
CA PRO A 16 -8.18 -6.19 -7.71
C PRO A 16 -7.41 -7.49 -7.45
N ARG A 17 -7.55 -8.46 -8.36
CA ARG A 17 -6.79 -9.73 -8.34
C ARG A 17 -5.82 -9.78 -9.53
N PRO A 18 -4.77 -8.94 -9.56
CA PRO A 18 -3.79 -8.93 -10.64
C PRO A 18 -3.04 -10.27 -10.73
N ASP A 19 -2.57 -10.61 -11.92
CA ASP A 19 -1.78 -11.81 -12.15
C ASP A 19 -0.53 -11.86 -11.24
N ALA A 20 -0.12 -13.07 -10.84
CA ALA A 20 0.97 -13.29 -9.90
C ALA A 20 2.31 -12.74 -10.39
N ASN A 21 2.50 -12.64 -11.71
CA ASN A 21 3.74 -12.14 -12.30
C ASN A 21 3.77 -10.63 -12.51
N LYS A 22 2.67 -9.91 -12.28
CA LYS A 22 2.64 -8.44 -12.43
C LYS A 22 3.59 -7.77 -11.43
N PRO A 23 4.44 -6.84 -11.88
CA PRO A 23 5.45 -6.20 -11.02
C PRO A 23 4.81 -5.41 -9.88
N PHE A 24 3.70 -4.71 -10.13
CA PHE A 24 2.94 -3.98 -9.13
C PHE A 24 2.47 -4.88 -7.97
N ARG A 25 1.92 -6.05 -8.29
CA ARG A 25 1.48 -7.02 -7.28
C ARG A 25 2.63 -7.45 -6.38
N LYS A 26 3.77 -7.80 -6.98
CA LYS A 26 4.96 -8.23 -6.22
C LYS A 26 5.48 -7.10 -5.33
N ARG A 27 5.45 -5.84 -5.80
CA ARG A 27 5.87 -4.70 -4.99
C ARG A 27 4.94 -4.45 -3.81
N VAL A 28 3.63 -4.45 -4.02
CA VAL A 28 2.63 -4.29 -2.93
C VAL A 28 2.83 -5.34 -1.85
N ILE A 29 3.02 -6.61 -2.23
CA ILE A 29 3.27 -7.70 -1.27
C ILE A 29 4.51 -7.40 -0.42
N LYS A 30 5.61 -6.95 -1.04
CA LYS A 30 6.86 -6.64 -0.33
C LYS A 30 6.72 -5.43 0.60
N LEU A 31 6.11 -4.34 0.12
CA LEU A 31 5.92 -3.12 0.92
C LEU A 31 4.99 -3.39 2.11
N ALA A 32 3.82 -3.98 1.86
CA ALA A 32 2.86 -4.32 2.91
C ALA A 32 3.46 -5.32 3.90
N GLY A 33 4.19 -6.33 3.41
CA GLY A 33 4.91 -7.29 4.24
C GLY A 33 5.90 -6.60 5.17
N ARG A 34 6.79 -5.76 4.62
CA ARG A 34 7.83 -5.09 5.41
C ARG A 34 7.26 -4.10 6.43
N LEU A 35 6.23 -3.33 6.05
CA LEU A 35 5.52 -2.41 6.93
C LEU A 35 4.78 -3.13 8.07
N ALA A 36 4.31 -4.36 7.83
CA ALA A 36 3.64 -5.18 8.83
C ALA A 36 4.59 -5.91 9.79
N CYS A 37 5.91 -5.82 9.60
CA CYS A 37 6.92 -6.53 10.39
C CYS A 37 7.82 -5.60 11.23
N PRO A 38 7.27 -4.79 12.16
CA PRO A 38 8.07 -3.83 12.93
C PRO A 38 8.95 -4.46 14.01
N ASP A 39 8.63 -5.68 14.46
CA ASP A 39 9.33 -6.33 15.57
C ASP A 39 9.34 -7.86 15.45
N ASP A 40 10.14 -8.50 16.31
CA ASP A 40 10.49 -9.92 16.23
C ASP A 40 9.30 -10.89 16.28
N ARG A 41 8.13 -10.45 16.76
CA ARG A 41 6.90 -11.27 16.77
C ARG A 41 6.48 -11.67 15.36
N PHE A 42 6.91 -10.91 14.34
CA PHE A 42 6.56 -11.11 12.95
C PHE A 42 7.65 -11.81 12.13
N VAL A 43 8.76 -12.27 12.73
CA VAL A 43 9.87 -12.90 12.00
C VAL A 43 9.41 -14.11 11.16
N GLY A 44 8.51 -14.93 11.71
CA GLY A 44 7.94 -16.06 10.97
C GLY A 44 7.19 -15.60 9.72
N TRP A 45 6.35 -14.58 9.86
CA TRP A 45 5.61 -13.99 8.75
C TRP A 45 6.54 -13.32 7.72
N ALA A 46 7.51 -12.54 8.18
CA ALA A 46 8.49 -11.86 7.34
C ALA A 46 9.26 -12.86 6.46
N LYS A 47 9.65 -14.00 7.03
CA LYS A 47 10.32 -15.09 6.31
C LYS A 47 9.44 -15.71 5.23
N GLU A 48 8.17 -16.00 5.52
CA GLU A 48 7.22 -16.56 4.55
C GLU A 48 6.94 -15.60 3.38
N VAL A 49 6.87 -14.30 3.67
CA VAL A 49 6.66 -13.25 2.67
C VAL A 49 7.97 -12.93 1.90
N GLY A 50 9.14 -13.23 2.49
CA GLY A 50 10.45 -12.93 1.93
C GLY A 50 10.86 -11.46 2.10
N VAL A 51 10.55 -10.87 3.25
CA VAL A 51 10.88 -9.48 3.62
C VAL A 51 11.69 -9.43 4.91
N GLU A 52 12.37 -8.31 5.13
CA GLU A 52 13.08 -8.06 6.39
C GLU A 52 12.12 -7.77 7.54
N CYS A 53 12.57 -8.01 8.76
CA CYS A 53 11.81 -7.76 9.99
C CYS A 53 12.64 -6.87 10.91
N GLY A 54 11.96 -5.96 11.62
CA GLY A 54 12.59 -5.05 12.56
C GLY A 54 12.11 -3.61 12.39
N PRO A 55 12.53 -2.70 13.27
CA PRO A 55 12.11 -1.31 13.22
C PRO A 55 12.54 -0.66 11.90
N LEU A 56 11.75 0.31 11.47
CA LEU A 56 12.06 1.20 10.35
C LEU A 56 12.21 2.61 10.91
N ALA A 57 13.10 3.40 10.33
CA ALA A 57 13.11 4.82 10.61
C ALA A 57 11.78 5.46 10.13
N ASP A 58 11.34 6.52 10.80
CA ASP A 58 10.02 7.12 10.52
C ASP A 58 9.93 7.65 9.08
N ASP A 59 11.02 8.22 8.56
CA ASP A 59 11.14 8.70 7.18
C ASP A 59 11.07 7.55 6.17
N GLU A 60 11.82 6.46 6.40
CA GLU A 60 11.78 5.27 5.55
C GLU A 60 10.37 4.64 5.53
N LYS A 61 9.75 4.57 6.71
CA LYS A 61 8.39 4.03 6.84
C LYS A 61 7.38 4.87 6.07
N GLN A 62 7.46 6.20 6.15
CA GLN A 62 6.55 7.08 5.42
C GLN A 62 6.77 7.00 3.91
N ASP A 63 8.03 6.97 3.44
CA ASP A 63 8.33 6.79 2.02
C ASP A 63 7.74 5.47 1.49
N MET A 64 7.87 4.39 2.24
CA MET A 64 7.26 3.10 1.91
C MET A 64 5.72 3.14 1.85
N ILE A 65 5.08 3.96 2.69
CA ILE A 65 3.62 4.15 2.68
C ILE A 65 3.21 4.93 1.41
N HIS A 66 3.90 6.03 1.10
CA HIS A 66 3.64 6.78 -0.14
C HIS A 66 3.84 5.92 -1.39
N GLU A 67 4.89 5.10 -1.42
CA GLU A 67 5.09 4.15 -2.52
C GLU A 67 3.98 3.12 -2.59
N LEU A 68 3.54 2.58 -1.44
CA LEU A 68 2.47 1.60 -1.39
C LEU A 68 1.16 2.16 -1.97
N ASP A 69 0.77 3.37 -1.56
CA ASP A 69 -0.44 4.03 -2.04
C ASP A 69 -0.39 4.27 -3.56
N ALA A 70 0.77 4.71 -4.07
CA ALA A 70 0.99 4.90 -5.49
C ALA A 70 0.84 3.59 -6.30
N VAL A 71 1.42 2.49 -5.82
CA VAL A 71 1.33 1.20 -6.51
C VAL A 71 -0.09 0.61 -6.42
N VAL A 72 -0.76 0.77 -5.29
CA VAL A 72 -2.16 0.37 -5.11
C VAL A 72 -3.06 1.14 -6.08
N ALA A 73 -2.85 2.46 -6.24
CA ALA A 73 -3.60 3.25 -7.21
C ALA A 73 -3.50 2.68 -8.64
N HIS A 74 -2.32 2.25 -9.06
CA HIS A 74 -2.13 1.55 -10.35
C HIS A 74 -2.87 0.22 -10.42
N LEU A 75 -2.90 -0.57 -9.34
CA LEU A 75 -3.64 -1.84 -9.30
C LEU A 75 -5.15 -1.66 -9.41
N TYR A 76 -5.68 -0.58 -8.85
CA TYR A 76 -7.09 -0.20 -8.95
C TYR A 76 -7.43 0.52 -10.26
N GLY A 77 -6.44 0.80 -11.12
CA GLY A 77 -6.64 1.54 -12.38
C GLY A 77 -7.01 3.01 -12.16
N LEU A 78 -6.60 3.59 -11.03
CA LEU A 78 -6.86 4.99 -10.70
C LEU A 78 -5.98 5.91 -11.53
N THR A 79 -6.57 7.03 -11.99
CA THR A 79 -5.84 8.13 -12.60
C THR A 79 -5.23 9.02 -11.53
N GLN A 80 -4.36 9.94 -11.94
CA GLN A 80 -3.80 10.94 -11.06
C GLN A 80 -4.89 11.82 -10.41
N ASP A 81 -5.89 12.23 -11.19
CA ASP A 81 -7.00 13.05 -10.70
C ASP A 81 -7.85 12.30 -9.66
N HIS A 82 -8.05 10.99 -9.85
CA HIS A 82 -8.72 10.16 -8.84
C HIS A 82 -7.92 10.10 -7.55
N LEU A 83 -6.59 9.99 -7.63
CA LEU A 83 -5.73 9.94 -6.46
C LEU A 83 -5.78 11.26 -5.68
N ILE A 84 -5.68 12.40 -6.36
CA ILE A 84 -5.83 13.74 -5.75
C ILE A 84 -7.17 13.85 -5.04
N HIS A 85 -8.25 13.46 -5.72
CA HIS A 85 -9.60 13.52 -5.16
C HIS A 85 -9.77 12.66 -3.90
N ILE A 86 -9.12 11.48 -3.85
CA ILE A 86 -9.13 10.62 -2.65
C ILE A 86 -8.42 11.32 -1.49
N PHE A 87 -7.25 11.89 -1.72
CA PHE A 87 -6.51 12.61 -0.68
C PHE A 87 -7.32 13.80 -0.14
N GLU A 88 -7.93 14.60 -1.03
CA GLU A 88 -8.82 15.71 -0.68
C GLU A 88 -10.03 15.27 0.16
N THR A 89 -10.64 14.14 -0.19
CA THR A 89 -11.90 13.68 0.42
C THR A 89 -11.69 13.02 1.79
N PHE A 90 -10.62 12.23 1.95
CA PHE A 90 -10.44 11.39 3.14
C PHE A 90 -9.51 12.01 4.20
N HIS A 91 -8.81 13.10 3.91
CA HIS A 91 -7.88 13.77 4.85
C HIS A 91 -8.38 15.15 5.29
N VAL A 92 -9.69 15.36 5.34
CA VAL A 92 -10.29 16.63 5.77
C VAL A 92 -9.80 17.00 7.17
N GLY A 93 -9.14 18.15 7.28
CA GLY A 93 -8.59 18.68 8.54
C GLY A 93 -7.10 18.38 8.78
N TRP A 94 -6.43 17.65 7.88
CA TRP A 94 -4.98 17.41 7.90
C TRP A 94 -4.30 18.06 6.69
N ASP A 95 -3.04 18.48 6.85
CA ASP A 95 -2.23 18.93 5.72
C ASP A 95 -1.70 17.71 4.95
N TYR A 96 -2.48 17.27 3.97
CA TYR A 96 -2.16 16.11 3.14
C TYR A 96 -1.23 16.45 1.96
N ASN A 97 -0.91 17.73 1.72
CA ASN A 97 -0.19 18.16 0.52
C ASN A 97 1.18 17.49 0.41
N ALA A 98 1.95 17.45 1.49
CA ALA A 98 3.26 16.80 1.49
C ALA A 98 3.18 15.31 1.15
N GLN A 99 2.20 14.59 1.71
CA GLN A 99 2.01 13.16 1.45
C GLN A 99 1.53 12.90 0.01
N LEU A 100 0.61 13.74 -0.47
CA LEU A 100 0.13 13.68 -1.84
C LEU A 100 1.27 13.93 -2.84
N GLU A 101 2.12 14.92 -2.61
CA GLU A 101 3.27 15.20 -3.47
C GLU A 101 4.23 14.01 -3.57
N GLU A 102 4.60 13.40 -2.44
CA GLU A 102 5.49 12.22 -2.43
C GLU A 102 4.82 11.01 -3.09
N THR A 103 3.53 10.78 -2.83
CA THR A 103 2.76 9.70 -3.45
C THR A 103 2.69 9.89 -4.98
N LEU A 104 2.50 11.13 -5.44
CA LEU A 104 2.46 11.45 -6.88
C LEU A 104 3.82 11.22 -7.56
N LYS A 105 4.93 11.51 -6.88
CA LYS A 105 6.28 11.20 -7.40
C LYS A 105 6.45 9.70 -7.60
N HIS A 106 6.07 8.89 -6.61
CA HIS A 106 6.08 7.43 -6.73
C HIS A 106 5.13 6.94 -7.83
N TYR A 107 3.93 7.52 -7.93
CA TYR A 107 2.95 7.16 -8.95
C TYR A 107 3.49 7.37 -10.36
N GLN A 108 4.15 8.51 -10.62
CA GLN A 108 4.77 8.80 -11.92
C GLN A 108 5.96 7.88 -12.22
N SER A 109 6.81 7.62 -11.22
CA SER A 109 7.93 6.68 -11.33
C SER A 109 7.46 5.28 -11.72
N TRP A 110 6.38 4.79 -11.09
CA TRP A 110 5.79 3.50 -11.39
C TRP A 110 5.04 3.48 -12.73
N LYS A 111 4.42 4.59 -13.13
CA LYS A 111 3.79 4.72 -14.46
C LYS A 111 4.81 4.57 -15.60
N ALA A 112 6.03 5.08 -15.41
CA ALA A 112 7.12 4.92 -16.39
C ALA A 112 7.68 3.48 -16.47
N ARG A 113 7.41 2.65 -15.46
CA ARG A 113 7.85 1.25 -15.36
C ARG A 113 6.79 0.23 -15.80
N ALA A 114 5.57 0.70 -16.05
CA ALA A 114 4.40 -0.07 -16.46
C ALA A 114 4.50 -0.53 -17.92
#